data_AF-A0A0L7L5X2-F1
#
_entry.id   AF-A0A0L7L5X2-F1
#
_cell.length_a   1.000
_cell.length_b   1.000
_cell.length_c   1.000
_cell.angle_alpha   90.00
_cell.angle_beta   90.00
_cell.angle_gamma   90.00
#
_symmetry.space_group_name_H-M   'P 1'
#
loop_
_entity.id
_entity.type
_entity.pdbx_description
1 polymer ?
#
loop_
_entity_poly.entity_id
_entity_poly.type
_entity_poly.pdbx_seq_one_letter_code
_entity_poly.pdbx_strand_id
1 'polypeptide(L)'
;MDQLKDRIDKTSSPPSATVSNLAVNLASFTTFVMGALQLLQDQLQVISSEVDGMVMRSRRKILLLHGVPEVAKEDTAEVIVKTVV
;
A
#
# COMPACT_ATOMS: atom_id res chain seq x y z
N MET A 1 48.78 22.98 34.51
CA MET A 1 47.34 23.19 34.25
C MET A 1 47.10 23.69 32.82
N ASP A 2 48.01 24.48 32.24
CA ASP A 2 47.85 25.06 30.89
C ASP A 2 47.85 24.02 29.75
N GLN A 3 48.70 22.99 29.81
CA GLN A 3 48.72 21.93 28.79
C GLN A 3 47.44 21.07 28.75
N LEU A 4 46.68 21.01 29.85
CA LEU A 4 45.42 20.27 29.90
C LEU A 4 44.28 21.10 29.29
N LYS A 5 44.29 22.41 29.54
CA LYS A 5 43.37 23.40 28.95
C LYS A 5 43.52 23.42 27.42
N ASP A 6 44.77 23.47 26.94
CA ASP A 6 45.11 23.54 25.52
C ASP A 6 44.73 22.26 24.75
N ARG A 7 44.72 21.09 25.41
CA ARG A 7 44.23 19.83 24.83
C ARG A 7 42.70 19.76 24.76
N ILE A 8 42.00 20.29 25.76
CA ILE A 8 40.52 20.33 25.78
C ILE A 8 40.02 21.26 24.67
N ASP A 9 40.62 22.46 24.56
CA ASP A 9 40.25 23.45 23.55
C ASP A 9 40.58 22.97 22.12
N LYS A 10 41.64 22.18 21.95
CA LYS A 10 42.01 21.54 20.67
C LYS A 10 41.13 20.34 20.29
N THR A 11 40.47 19.71 21.26
CA THR A 11 39.44 18.68 21.03
C THR A 11 38.03 19.25 20.93
N SER A 12 37.82 20.51 21.31
CA SER A 12 36.54 21.19 21.19
C SER A 12 36.45 21.99 19.89
N SER A 13 36.13 21.31 18.79
CA SER A 13 35.53 21.89 17.59
C SER A 13 34.54 20.88 17.00
N PRO A 14 33.41 21.33 16.44
CA PRO A 14 32.16 21.41 17.20
C PRO A 14 31.33 20.13 17.05
N PRO A 15 30.69 19.61 18.12
CA PRO A 15 29.71 18.53 18.00
C PRO A 15 28.47 18.93 17.18
N SER A 16 28.28 20.23 16.94
CA SER A 16 27.11 20.78 16.23
C SER A 16 27.03 20.39 14.75
N ALA A 17 28.16 20.25 14.04
CA ALA A 17 28.14 19.94 12.61
C ALA A 17 27.74 18.48 12.34
N THR A 18 28.17 17.56 13.20
CA THR A 18 27.84 16.13 13.10
C THR A 18 26.38 15.86 13.43
N VAL A 19 25.82 16.55 14.45
CA VAL A 19 24.40 16.43 14.81
C VAL A 19 23.49 17.04 13.73
N SER A 20 23.85 18.19 13.15
CA SER A 20 23.09 18.77 12.03
C SER A 20 23.10 17.87 10.80
N ASN A 21 24.24 17.27 10.43
CA ASN A 21 24.30 16.33 9.31
C ASN A 21 23.47 15.06 9.57
N LEU A 22 23.45 14.55 10.80
CA LEU A 22 22.61 13.42 11.17
C LEU A 22 21.12 13.75 11.04
N ALA A 23 20.70 14.94 11.48
CA ALA A 23 19.32 15.39 11.35
C ALA A 23 18.89 15.51 9.88
N VAL A 24 19.76 16.05 9.01
CA VAL A 24 19.52 16.15 7.56
C VAL A 24 19.41 14.76 6.91
N ASN A 25 20.30 13.83 7.27
CA ASN A 25 20.28 12.47 6.76
C ASN A 25 19.03 11.72 7.22
N LEU A 26 18.61 11.89 8.47
CA LEU A 26 17.40 11.28 9.01
C LEU A 26 16.16 11.83 8.30
N ALA A 27 16.06 13.15 8.13
CA ALA A 27 14.95 13.77 7.40
C ALA A 27 14.88 13.28 5.94
N SER A 28 16.03 13.16 5.28
CA SER A 28 16.12 12.63 3.91
C SER A 28 15.68 11.17 3.84
N PHE A 29 16.11 10.35 4.80
CA PHE A 29 15.71 8.95 4.90
C PHE A 29 14.20 8.82 5.16
N THR A 30 13.64 9.57 6.10
CA THR A 30 12.20 9.54 6.37
C THR A 30 11.39 9.96 5.14
N THR A 31 11.84 11.00 4.43
CA THR A 31 11.18 11.44 3.18
C THR A 31 11.22 10.34 2.12
N PHE A 32 12.37 9.68 1.96
CA PHE A 32 12.53 8.56 1.05
C PHE A 32 11.59 7.39 1.41
N VAL A 33 11.55 6.98 2.69
CA VAL A 33 10.69 5.89 3.16
C VAL A 33 9.22 6.22 2.92
N MET A 34 8.79 7.44 3.27
CA MET A 34 7.40 7.86 3.05
C MET A 34 7.06 7.89 1.55
N GLY A 35 7.99 8.35 0.70
CA GLY A 35 7.82 8.31 -0.75
C GLY A 35 7.71 6.88 -1.31
N ALA A 36 8.55 5.96 -0.81
CA ALA A 36 8.49 4.55 -1.20
C ALA A 36 7.17 3.88 -0.77
N LEU A 37 6.69 4.19 0.44
CA LEU A 37 5.39 3.70 0.93
C LEU A 37 4.22 4.25 0.11
N GLN A 38 4.25 5.53 -0.24
CA GLN A 38 3.23 6.13 -1.10
C GLN A 38 3.20 5.46 -2.48
N LEU A 39 4.37 5.27 -3.10
CA LEU A 39 4.47 4.59 -4.39
C LEU A 39 3.91 3.17 -4.32
N LEU A 40 4.21 2.43 -3.25
CA LEU A 40 3.67 1.09 -3.06
C LEU A 40 2.14 1.11 -2.91
N GLN A 41 1.59 2.09 -2.18
CA GLN A 41 0.15 2.26 -2.03
C GLN A 41 -0.53 2.52 -3.38
N ASP A 42 0.03 3.41 -4.19
CA ASP A 42 -0.48 3.74 -5.52
C ASP A 42 -0.45 2.51 -6.44
N GLN A 43 0.65 1.74 -6.40
CA GLN A 43 0.78 0.49 -7.15
C GLN A 43 -0.28 -0.55 -6.73
N LEU A 44 -0.51 -0.72 -5.44
CA LEU A 44 -1.54 -1.63 -4.93
C LEU A 44 -2.94 -1.21 -5.38
N GLN A 45 -3.24 0.10 -5.39
CA GLN A 45 -4.52 0.61 -5.87
C GLN A 45 -4.74 0.30 -7.35
N VAL A 46 -3.72 0.50 -8.19
CA VAL A 46 -3.79 0.17 -9.63
C VAL A 46 -4.02 -1.33 -9.82
N ILE A 47 -3.27 -2.17 -9.11
CA ILE A 47 -3.43 -3.64 -9.20
C ILE A 47 -4.83 -4.05 -8.76
N SER A 48 -5.35 -3.50 -7.67
CA SER A 48 -6.71 -3.79 -7.20
C SER A 48 -7.76 -3.49 -8.26
N SER A 49 -7.67 -2.31 -8.89
CA SER A 49 -8.58 -1.91 -9.96
C SER A 49 -8.49 -2.84 -11.18
N GLU A 50 -7.29 -3.25 -11.57
CA GLU A 50 -7.09 -4.17 -12.70
C GLU A 50 -7.60 -5.57 -12.41
N VAL A 51 -7.42 -6.06 -11.18
CA VAL A 51 -7.98 -7.35 -10.73
C VAL A 51 -9.50 -7.30 -10.78
N ASP A 52 -10.12 -6.25 -10.23
CA ASP A 52 -11.58 -6.09 -10.30
C ASP A 52 -12.07 -6.04 -11.76
N GLY A 53 -11.41 -5.26 -12.61
CA GLY A 53 -11.71 -5.20 -14.04
C GLY A 53 -11.59 -6.56 -14.72
N MET A 54 -10.54 -7.32 -14.39
CA MET A 54 -10.34 -8.68 -14.91
C MET A 54 -11.45 -9.63 -14.47
N VAL A 55 -11.82 -9.62 -13.19
CA VAL A 55 -12.89 -10.48 -12.67
C VAL A 55 -14.24 -10.08 -13.29
N MET A 56 -14.54 -8.79 -13.43
CA MET A 56 -15.76 -8.33 -14.11
C MET A 56 -15.81 -8.74 -15.59
N ARG A 57 -14.69 -8.63 -16.32
CA ARG A 57 -14.58 -9.10 -17.72
C ARG A 57 -14.72 -10.62 -17.85
N SER A 58 -14.26 -11.36 -16.84
CA SER A 58 -14.44 -12.82 -16.76
C SER A 58 -15.92 -13.17 -16.56
N ARG A 59 -16.63 -12.42 -15.70
CA ARG A 59 -18.06 -12.61 -15.40
C ARG A 59 -19.03 -12.07 -16.45
N ARG A 60 -18.54 -11.54 -17.59
CA ARG A 60 -19.37 -10.85 -18.61
C ARG A 60 -20.53 -11.64 -19.22
N LYS A 61 -20.61 -12.96 -18.99
CA LYS A 61 -21.71 -13.84 -19.47
C LYS A 61 -22.42 -14.57 -18.32
N ILE A 62 -22.21 -14.13 -17.09
CA ILE A 62 -22.85 -14.68 -15.90
C ILE A 62 -23.94 -13.71 -15.47
N LEU A 63 -25.18 -14.20 -15.44
CA LEU A 63 -26.30 -13.49 -14.84
C LEU A 63 -26.55 -14.09 -13.45
N LEU A 64 -26.53 -13.24 -12.41
CA LEU A 64 -26.84 -13.65 -11.05
C LEU A 64 -28.31 -13.40 -10.78
N LEU A 65 -29.06 -14.46 -10.50
CA LEU A 65 -30.48 -14.38 -10.11
C LEU A 65 -30.59 -14.56 -8.60
N HIS A 66 -31.10 -13.54 -7.93
CA HIS A 66 -31.40 -13.53 -6.50
C HIS A 66 -32.90 -13.70 -6.24
N GLY A 67 -33.25 -14.30 -5.10
CA GLY A 67 -34.64 -14.41 -4.64
C GLY A 67 -35.46 -15.53 -5.29
N VAL A 68 -34.80 -16.45 -6.01
CA VAL A 68 -35.42 -17.65 -6.57
C VAL A 68 -35.48 -18.74 -5.48
N PRO A 69 -36.67 -19.27 -5.13
CA PRO A 69 -36.77 -20.33 -4.13
C PRO A 69 -36.06 -21.61 -4.59
N GLU A 70 -35.22 -22.19 -3.74
CA GLU A 70 -34.52 -23.45 -4.03
C GLU A 70 -35.46 -24.66 -3.87
N VAL A 71 -35.38 -25.61 -4.81
CA VAL A 71 -36.16 -26.85 -4.76
C VAL A 71 -35.25 -28.08 -4.84
N ALA A 72 -35.59 -29.14 -4.11
CA ALA A 72 -34.82 -30.39 -4.13
C ALA A 72 -34.88 -31.04 -5.53
N LYS A 73 -33.71 -31.38 -6.09
CA LYS A 73 -33.56 -31.93 -7.45
C LYS A 73 -34.12 -31.01 -8.55
N GLU A 74 -33.98 -29.69 -8.38
CA GLU A 74 -34.39 -28.73 -9.40
C GLU A 74 -33.63 -28.90 -10.73
N ASP A 75 -34.34 -28.69 -11.83
CA ASP A 75 -33.72 -28.40 -13.12
C ASP A 75 -33.49 -26.89 -13.20
N THR A 76 -32.22 -26.48 -13.07
CA THR A 76 -31.85 -25.07 -13.10
C THR A 76 -32.17 -24.42 -14.44
N ALA A 77 -32.17 -25.15 -15.55
CA ALA A 77 -32.49 -24.59 -16.86
C ALA A 77 -33.99 -24.24 -16.95
N GLU A 78 -34.86 -25.14 -16.48
CA GLU A 78 -36.31 -24.91 -16.43
C GLU A 78 -36.64 -23.71 -15.52
N VAL A 79 -36.03 -23.66 -14.33
CA VAL A 79 -36.24 -22.57 -13.37
C VAL A 79 -35.80 -21.22 -13.96
N ILE A 80 -34.66 -21.17 -14.68
CA ILE A 80 -34.19 -19.94 -15.33
C ILE A 80 -35.17 -19.48 -16.40
N VAL A 81 -35.66 -20.36 -17.26
CA VAL A 81 -36.63 -20.01 -18.30
C VAL A 81 -37.88 -19.41 -17.69
N LYS A 82 -38.44 -20.04 -16.65
CA LYS A 82 -39.63 -19.55 -15.95
C LYS A 82 -39.43 -18.21 -15.23
N THR A 83 -38.20 -17.93 -14.80
CA THR A 83 -37.89 -16.72 -14.00
C THR A 83 -37.57 -15.51 -14.87
N VAL A 84 -36.93 -15.72 -16.03
CA VAL A 84 -36.39 -14.65 -16.88
C VAL A 84 -37.27 -14.36 -18.10
N VAL A 85 -38.03 -15.34 -18.61
CA VAL A 85 -38.93 -15.23 -19.77
C VAL A 85 -40.39 -15.20 -19.33
#